data_AF-A0A354WL25-F1
#
_entry.id   AF-A0A354WL25-F1
#
_cell.length_a   1.000
_cell.length_b   1.000
_cell.length_c   1.000
_cell.angle_alpha   90.00
_cell.angle_beta   90.00
_cell.angle_gamma   90.00
#
_symmetry.space_group_name_H-M   'P 1'
#
loop_
_entity.id
_entity.type
_entity.pdbx_description
1 polymer ?
#
loop_
_entity_poly.entity_id
_entity_poly.type
_entity_poly.pdbx_seq_one_letter_code
_entity_poly.pdbx_strand_id
1 'polypeptide(L)' 'MLHLLLGTDWTANRDEVMKRIAADIAGRKGNRILMVPELISHETERRLCAAGGDTASRYAEVLSFTRLARRVADSMGSAA' A
#
# COMPACT_ATOMS: atom_id res chain seq x y z
N MET A 1 -12.55 6.95 -10.42
CA MET A 1 -12.94 5.69 -11.09
C MET A 1 -12.53 4.54 -10.20
N LEU A 2 -13.40 3.57 -9.96
CA LEU A 2 -13.16 2.40 -9.10
C LEU A 2 -12.76 1.20 -9.95
N HIS A 3 -11.70 0.50 -9.56
CA HIS A 3 -11.28 -0.77 -10.17
C HIS A 3 -11.45 -1.89 -9.16
N LEU A 4 -12.22 -2.92 -9.52
CA LEU A 4 -12.41 -4.11 -8.71
C LEU A 4 -11.55 -5.24 -9.28
N LEU A 5 -10.65 -5.80 -8.45
CA LEU A 5 -9.89 -7.00 -8.77
C LEU A 5 -10.48 -8.15 -7.94
N LEU A 6 -11.20 -9.05 -8.61
CA LEU A 6 -11.89 -10.17 -7.99
C LEU A 6 -11.30 -11.48 -8.53
N GLY A 7 -11.08 -12.45 -7.65
CA GLY A 7 -10.54 -13.76 -8.01
C GLY A 7 -10.54 -14.68 -6.79
N THR A 8 -10.62 -15.98 -7.02
CA THR A 8 -10.56 -17.00 -5.96
C THR A 8 -9.13 -17.29 -5.50
N ASP A 9 -8.14 -17.00 -6.35
CA ASP A 9 -6.73 -17.08 -6.00
C ASP A 9 -6.28 -15.74 -5.39
N TRP A 10 -6.19 -15.73 -4.06
CA TRP A 10 -5.74 -14.56 -3.32
C TRP A 10 -4.27 -14.19 -3.61
N THR A 11 -3.43 -15.15 -3.96
CA THR A 11 -2.00 -14.94 -4.23
C THR A 11 -1.85 -14.22 -5.56
N ALA A 12 -2.52 -14.71 -6.60
CA ALA A 12 -2.54 -14.06 -7.91
C ALA A 12 -3.06 -12.62 -7.83
N ASN A 13 -4.13 -12.37 -7.06
CA ASN A 13 -4.65 -11.02 -6.85
C ASN A 13 -3.64 -10.11 -6.15
N ARG A 14 -2.97 -10.60 -5.11
CA ARG A 14 -1.94 -9.84 -4.39
C ARG A 14 -0.78 -9.50 -5.31
N ASP A 15 -0.30 -10.47 -6.09
CA ASP A 15 0.85 -10.29 -6.97
C ASP A 15 0.52 -9.31 -8.11
N GLU A 16 -0.71 -9.33 -8.62
CA GLU A 16 -1.21 -8.33 -9.58
C GLU A 16 -1.28 -6.92 -8.97
N VAL A 17 -1.71 -6.77 -7.70
CA VAL A 17 -1.66 -5.49 -6.99
C VAL A 17 -0.22 -4.99 -6.87
N MET A 18 0.72 -5.87 -6.50
CA MET A 18 2.14 -5.51 -6.40
C MET A 18 2.71 -5.06 -7.74
N LYS A 19 2.37 -5.76 -8.84
CA LYS A 19 2.79 -5.40 -10.20
C LYS A 19 2.30 -4.00 -10.59
N ARG A 20 1.05 -3.66 -10.27
CA ARG A 20 0.48 -2.33 -10.54
C ARG A 20 1.18 -1.22 -9.77
N ILE A 21 1.46 -1.46 -8.48
CA ILE A 21 2.18 -0.50 -7.64
C ILE A 21 3.62 -0.33 -8.14
N ALA A 22 4.31 -1.42 -8.47
CA ALA A 22 5.66 -1.38 -9.04
C ALA A 22 5.72 -0.59 -10.36
N ALA A 23 4.72 -0.76 -11.24
CA ALA A 23 4.62 0.02 -12.47
C ALA A 23 4.42 1.53 -12.19
N ASP A 24 3.63 1.88 -11.18
CA ASP A 24 3.44 3.27 -10.76
C ASP A 24 4.72 3.86 -10.13
N ILE A 25 5.44 3.09 -9.31
CA ILE A 25 6.76 3.47 -8.75
C ILE A 25 7.76 3.72 -9.88
N ALA A 26 7.85 2.82 -10.86
CA ALA A 26 8.72 2.97 -12.02
C ALA A 26 8.37 4.23 -12.85
N GLY A 27 7.08 4.54 -12.95
CA GLY A 27 6.57 5.78 -13.54
C GLY A 27 6.70 7.02 -12.65
N ARG A 28 7.33 6.92 -11.47
CA ARG A 28 7.48 7.99 -10.45
C ARG A 28 6.15 8.61 -10.03
N LYS A 29 5.07 7.84 -10.05
CA LYS A 29 3.76 8.26 -9.58
C LYS A 29 3.69 8.05 -8.06
N GLY A 30 3.73 9.14 -7.32
CA GLY A 30 3.65 9.11 -5.86
C GLY A 30 2.26 8.83 -5.30
N ASN A 31 2.15 8.98 -3.98
CA ASN A 31 0.92 8.88 -3.19
C ASN A 31 0.19 7.55 -3.34
N ARG A 32 0.92 6.44 -3.49
CA ARG A 32 0.33 5.10 -3.53
C ARG A 32 0.20 4.57 -2.11
N ILE A 33 -1.03 4.40 -1.65
CA ILE A 33 -1.32 3.78 -0.34
C ILE A 33 -1.79 2.36 -0.58
N LEU A 34 -1.04 1.39 -0.06
CA LEU A 34 -1.44 -0.01 0.01
C LEU A 34 -2.02 -0.31 1.38
N MET A 35 -3.35 -0.38 1.45
CA MET A 35 -4.08 -0.64 2.69
C MET A 35 -4.12 -2.14 3.00
N VAL A 36 -3.68 -2.54 4.19
CA VAL A 36 -3.65 -3.95 4.61
C VAL A 36 -4.05 -4.13 6.08
N PRO A 37 -4.48 -5.33 6.49
CA PRO A 37 -4.60 -5.67 7.91
C PRO A 37 -3.27 -5.48 8.64
N GLU A 38 -3.32 -5.02 9.90
CA GLU A 38 -2.11 -4.76 10.72
C GLU A 38 -1.21 -6.00 10.80
N LEU A 39 -1.81 -7.19 10.95
CA LEU A 39 -1.13 -8.48 11.07
C LEU A 39 -0.16 -8.79 9.92
N ILE A 40 -0.40 -8.24 8.72
CA ILE A 40 0.42 -8.50 7.53
C ILE A 40 1.18 -7.26 7.05
N SER A 41 1.12 -6.14 7.79
CA SER A 41 1.69 -4.85 7.37
C SER A 41 3.19 -4.94 7.08
N HIS A 42 3.96 -5.51 8.01
CA HIS A 42 5.41 -5.63 7.87
C HIS A 42 5.85 -6.58 6.75
N GLU A 43 5.16 -7.71 6.58
CA GLU A 43 5.47 -8.65 5.50
C GLU A 43 5.12 -8.03 4.13
N THR A 44 4.01 -7.29 4.08
CA THR A 44 3.59 -6.56 2.88
C THR A 44 4.59 -5.46 2.52
N GLU A 45 5.12 -4.73 3.50
CA GLU A 45 6.15 -3.71 3.29
C GLU A 45 7.41 -4.31 2.67
N ARG A 46 7.87 -5.47 3.17
CA ARG A 46 9.01 -6.18 2.57
C ARG A 46 8.73 -6.58 1.12
N ARG A 47 7.53 -7.08 0.82
CA ARG A 47 7.12 -7.42 -0.55
C ARG A 47 7.07 -6.19 -1.45
N LEU A 48 6.55 -5.07 -0.94
CA LEU A 48 6.50 -3.80 -1.67
C LEU A 48 7.92 -3.33 -2.03
N CYS A 49 8.85 -3.36 -1.08
CA CYS A 49 10.25 -3.02 -1.33
C CYS A 49 10.90 -3.98 -2.33
N ALA A 50 10.62 -5.29 -2.24
CA ALA A 50 11.13 -6.27 -3.20
C ALA A 50 10.58 -6.03 -4.63
N ALA A 51 9.32 -5.60 -4.77
CA ALA A 51 8.69 -5.33 -6.06
C ALA A 51 9.07 -3.96 -6.66
N GLY A 52 9.19 -2.92 -5.82
CA GLY A 52 9.44 -1.54 -6.24
C GLY A 52 10.90 -1.09 -6.17
N GLY A 53 11.79 -1.92 -5.61
CA GLY A 53 13.20 -1.62 -5.42
C GLY A 53 13.47 -0.45 -4.46
N ASP A 54 14.67 0.12 -4.52
CA ASP A 54 15.17 1.12 -3.57
C ASP A 54 14.33 2.40 -3.50
N THR A 55 13.55 2.69 -4.54
CA THR A 55 12.71 3.90 -4.60
C THR A 55 11.27 3.67 -4.13
N ALA A 56 10.92 2.44 -3.74
CA ALA A 56 9.55 2.08 -3.37
C ALA A 56 8.97 3.00 -2.29
N SER A 57 9.73 3.23 -1.21
CA SER A 57 9.31 4.05 -0.06
C SER A 57 9.06 5.53 -0.38
N ARG A 58 9.59 6.03 -1.51
CA ARG A 58 9.34 7.41 -1.95
C ARG A 58 7.97 7.59 -2.60
N TYR A 59 7.45 6.55 -3.24
CA TYR A 59 6.25 6.65 -4.08
C TYR A 59 5.07 5.83 -3.54
N ALA A 60 5.35 4.82 -2.72
CA ALA A 60 4.36 3.94 -2.15
C ALA A 60 4.61 3.67 -0.66
N GLU A 61 3.52 3.48 0.08
CA GLU A 61 3.54 3.15 1.50
C GLU A 61 2.52 2.07 1.83
N VAL A 62 2.83 1.26 2.85
CA VAL A 62 1.91 0.26 3.41
C VAL A 62 1.29 0.83 4.68
N LEU A 63 -0.03 0.87 4.75
CA LEU A 63 -0.76 1.36 5.91
C LEU A 63 -1.81 0.35 6.37
N SER A 64 -2.01 0.31 7.68
CA SER A 64 -3.17 -0.32 8.30
C SER A 64 -4.25 0.72 8.61
N PHE A 65 -5.47 0.26 8.90
CA PHE A 65 -6.55 1.14 9.35
C PHE A 65 -6.18 1.94 10.59
N THR A 66 -5.55 1.29 11.58
CA THR A 66 -5.13 1.96 12.81
C THR A 66 -4.06 3.03 12.55
N ARG A 67 -3.06 2.73 11.70
CA ARG A 67 -2.01 3.69 11.35
C ARG A 67 -2.55 4.85 10.52
N LEU A 68 -3.44 4.57 9.57
CA LEU A 68 -4.08 5.61 8.77
C LEU A 68 -4.90 6.56 9.65
N ALA A 69 -5.75 6.01 10.54
CA ALA A 69 -6.57 6.81 11.45
C ALA A 69 -5.71 7.70 12.34
N ARG A 70 -4.64 7.13 12.93
CA ARG A 70 -3.70 7.89 13.76
C ARG A 70 -3.02 9.00 12.97
N ARG A 71 -2.51 8.72 11.77
CA ARG A 71 -1.86 9.74 10.92
C ARG A 71 -2.79 10.89 10.57
N VAL A 72 -4.06 10.58 10.28
CA VAL A 72 -5.07 11.60 10.00
C VAL A 72 -5.36 12.43 11.25
N ALA A 73 -5.53 11.79 12.42
CA ALA A 73 -5.72 12.50 13.68
C ALA A 73 -4.51 13.39 14.03
N ASP A 74 -3.29 12.90 13.86
CA ASP A 74 -2.06 13.66 14.10
C ASP A 74 -1.95 14.87 13.17
N SER A 75 -2.43 14.77 11.93
CA SER A 75 -2.36 15.84 10.94
C SER A 75 -3.52 16.84 11.01
N MET A 76 -4.72 16.41 11.40
CA MET A 76 -5.95 17.21 11.33
C MET A 76 -6.52 17.54 12.72
N GLY A 77 -5.92 17.01 13.78
CA GLY A 77 -6.46 17.02 15.13
C GLY A 77 -7.43 15.84 15.38
N SER A 78 -7.49 15.38 16.62
CA SER A 78 -8.54 14.48 17.09
C SER A 78 -9.64 15.28 17.78
N ALA A 79 -10.91 14.89 17.62
CA ALA A 79 -11.95 15.33 18.53
C ALA A 79 -11.64 14.74 19.92
N ALA A 80 -11.30 15.61 20.86
CA ALA A 80 -11.13 15.26 22.28
C ALA A 80 -12.49 15.00 22.93
#